data_AF-A0A939RUQ2-F1
#
_entry.id   AF-A0A939RUQ2-F1
#
_cell.length_a   1.000
_cell.length_b   1.000
_cell.length_c   1.000
_cell.angle_alpha   90.00
_cell.angle_beta   90.00
_cell.angle_gamma   90.00
#
_symmetry.space_group_name_H-M   'P 1'
#
loop_
_entity.id
_entity.type
_entity.pdbx_description
1 polymer ?
#
loop_
_entity_poly.entity_id
_entity_poly.type
_entity_poly.pdbx_seq_one_letter_code
_entity_poly.pdbx_strand_id
1 'polypeptide(L)'
;MAQIKDQQVKTVVVGMALGVLAQGVEAVTSKKMALEFAFNHAWRRWPEARFFPSIGGHDPGNMFWIGLGKSERRQGAIAAWDESQWCAPYLTQDWTVEEALEHHSDDEVSAEDWAELGRLFVEHFKPEEVRRVS
;
A
#
# COMPACT_ATOMS: atom_id res chain seq x y z
N MET A 1 14.54 16.12 9.10
CA MET A 1 13.47 16.99 8.56
C MET A 1 12.20 16.16 8.54
N ALA A 2 11.10 16.62 9.17
CA ALA A 2 9.85 15.87 9.11
C ALA A 2 9.41 15.76 7.64
N GLN A 3 9.20 14.53 7.14
CA GLN A 3 8.58 14.36 5.83
C GLN A 3 7.22 15.06 5.83
N ILE A 4 6.98 15.87 4.79
CA ILE A 4 5.68 16.53 4.59
C ILE A 4 4.63 15.44 4.46
N LYS A 5 3.44 15.62 5.05
CA LYS A 5 2.34 14.64 5.06
C LYS A 5 2.13 13.90 3.73
N ASP A 6 2.20 14.60 2.59
CA ASP A 6 2.02 13.99 1.27
C ASP A 6 3.14 13.00 0.91
N GLN A 7 4.37 13.24 1.36
CA GLN A 7 5.49 12.32 1.19
C GLN A 7 5.31 11.04 2.02
N GLN A 8 4.86 11.14 3.28
CA GLN A 8 4.54 9.94 4.08
C GLN A 8 3.40 9.14 3.43
N VAL A 9 2.35 9.82 2.95
CA VAL A 9 1.26 9.15 2.21
C VAL A 9 1.79 8.51 0.93
N LYS A 10 2.70 9.17 0.20
CA LYS A 10 3.35 8.57 -0.98
C LYS A 10 4.11 7.31 -0.61
N THR A 11 4.96 7.36 0.40
CA THR A 11 5.74 6.21 0.86
C THR A 11 4.81 5.05 1.21
N VAL A 12 3.81 5.26 2.06
CA VAL A 12 2.89 4.18 2.46
C VAL A 12 2.04 3.63 1.31
N VAL A 13 1.58 4.47 0.38
CA VAL A 13 0.80 4.00 -0.78
C VAL A 13 1.66 3.15 -1.72
N VAL A 14 2.93 3.53 -1.92
CA VAL A 14 3.89 2.75 -2.71
C VAL A 14 4.23 1.44 -2.00
N GLY A 15 4.64 1.51 -0.73
CA GLY A 15 4.98 0.34 0.07
C GLY A 15 3.82 -0.64 0.22
N MET A 16 2.58 -0.16 0.36
CA MET A 16 1.39 -1.02 0.35
C MET A 16 1.19 -1.69 -1.02
N ALA A 17 1.41 -1.00 -2.13
CA ALA A 17 1.30 -1.61 -3.47
C ALA A 17 2.26 -2.79 -3.61
N LEU A 18 3.52 -2.56 -3.23
CA LEU A 18 4.57 -3.57 -3.26
C LEU A 18 4.27 -4.73 -2.30
N GLY A 19 3.81 -4.42 -1.09
CA GLY A 19 3.43 -5.42 -0.10
C GLY A 19 2.31 -6.33 -0.60
N VAL A 20 1.30 -5.77 -1.28
CA VAL A 20 0.19 -6.56 -1.86
C VAL A 20 0.69 -7.42 -3.03
N LEU A 21 1.53 -6.88 -3.91
CA LEU A 21 2.15 -7.65 -5.00
C LEU A 21 2.96 -8.84 -4.45
N ALA A 22 3.68 -8.65 -3.34
CA ALA A 22 4.44 -9.72 -2.69
C ALA A 22 3.57 -10.87 -2.16
N GLN A 23 2.26 -10.65 -1.97
CA GLN A 23 1.30 -11.70 -1.61
C GLN A 23 0.75 -12.47 -2.83
N GLY A 24 1.26 -12.20 -4.04
CA GLY A 24 0.73 -12.77 -5.29
C GLY A 24 -0.68 -12.28 -5.61
N VAL A 25 -1.06 -11.12 -5.10
CA VAL A 25 -2.38 -10.50 -5.33
C VAL A 25 -2.27 -9.51 -6.49
N GLU A 26 -3.05 -9.76 -7.54
CA GLU A 26 -3.13 -8.88 -8.72
C GLU A 26 -4.07 -7.70 -8.51
N ALA A 27 -5.13 -7.90 -7.72
CA ALA A 27 -6.07 -6.83 -7.42
C ALA A 27 -6.96 -7.15 -6.22
N VAL A 28 -7.49 -6.10 -5.57
CA VAL A 28 -8.55 -6.18 -4.56
C VAL A 28 -9.77 -5.37 -5.01
N THR A 29 -10.90 -5.53 -4.31
CA THR A 29 -12.11 -4.77 -4.62
C THR A 29 -11.87 -3.25 -4.62
N SER A 30 -12.48 -2.52 -5.55
CA SER A 30 -12.45 -1.05 -5.64
C SER A 30 -13.44 -0.35 -4.70
N LYS A 31 -14.18 -1.11 -3.89
CA LYS A 31 -15.14 -0.55 -2.93
C LYS A 31 -14.41 0.24 -1.84
N LYS A 32 -14.56 1.57 -1.86
CA LYS A 32 -13.98 2.50 -0.89
C LYS A 32 -14.03 2.00 0.56
N MET A 33 -15.22 1.64 1.06
CA MET A 33 -15.38 1.20 2.45
C MET A 33 -14.55 -0.05 2.78
N ALA A 34 -14.46 -1.01 1.86
CA ALA A 34 -13.66 -2.21 2.07
C ALA A 34 -12.17 -1.87 2.14
N LEU A 35 -11.69 -1.00 1.25
CA LEU A 35 -10.30 -0.53 1.23
C LEU A 35 -9.93 0.25 2.49
N GLU A 36 -10.78 1.18 2.93
CA GLU A 36 -10.55 1.95 4.15
C GLU A 36 -10.54 1.07 5.40
N PHE A 37 -11.45 0.08 5.49
CA PHE A 37 -11.46 -0.85 6.62
C PHE A 37 -10.27 -1.80 6.62
N ALA A 38 -9.89 -2.35 5.47
CA ALA A 38 -8.70 -3.18 5.33
C ALA A 38 -7.42 -2.40 5.69
N PHE A 39 -7.30 -1.16 5.20
CA PHE A 39 -6.16 -0.31 5.55
C PHE A 39 -6.12 0.00 7.04
N ASN A 40 -7.25 0.42 7.63
CA ASN A 40 -7.33 0.69 9.07
C ASN A 40 -7.06 -0.57 9.93
N HIS A 41 -7.44 -1.75 9.43
CA HIS A 41 -7.13 -3.03 10.07
C HIS A 41 -5.62 -3.29 10.10
N ALA A 42 -4.97 -3.16 8.94
CA ALA A 42 -3.55 -3.37 8.78
C ALA A 42 -2.72 -2.33 9.55
N TRP A 43 -3.06 -1.04 9.41
CA TRP A 43 -2.36 0.07 10.04
C TRP A 43 -2.29 -0.03 11.55
N ARG A 44 -3.34 -0.54 12.21
CA ARG A 44 -3.35 -0.75 13.67
C ARG A 44 -2.51 -1.92 14.14
N ARG A 45 -2.18 -2.85 13.25
CA ARG A 45 -1.44 -4.09 13.54
C ARG A 45 0.01 -4.02 13.09
N TRP A 46 0.33 -3.06 12.22
CA TRP A 46 1.66 -2.86 11.67
C TRP A 46 2.50 -1.97 12.59
N PRO A 47 3.53 -2.50 13.29
CA PRO A 47 4.30 -1.73 14.27
C PRO A 47 4.99 -0.47 13.71
N GLU A 48 5.32 -0.49 12.43
CA GLU A 48 6.08 0.52 11.69
C GLU A 48 5.22 1.75 11.37
N ALA A 49 3.91 1.67 11.59
CA ALA A 49 3.00 2.81 11.56
C ALA A 49 3.49 4.00 12.43
N ARG A 50 4.28 3.72 13.48
CA ARG A 50 4.92 4.73 14.34
C ARG A 50 5.87 5.68 13.61
N PHE A 51 6.45 5.25 12.48
CA PHE A 51 7.34 6.06 11.65
C PHE A 51 6.59 7.02 10.72
N PHE A 52 5.27 6.89 10.62
CA PHE A 52 4.41 7.72 9.77
C PHE A 52 3.37 8.50 10.60
N PRO A 53 3.79 9.38 11.53
CA PRO A 53 2.89 10.07 12.45
C PRO A 53 1.87 10.98 11.76
N SER A 54 2.11 11.41 10.51
CA SER A 54 1.14 12.25 9.77
C SER A 54 -0.06 11.46 9.24
N ILE A 55 -0.01 10.12 9.27
CA ILE A 55 -1.06 9.21 8.81
C ILE A 55 -1.90 8.68 10.00
N GLY A 56 -1.26 8.39 11.14
CA GLY A 56 -1.90 7.78 12.32
C GLY A 56 -2.92 8.64 13.09
N GLY A 57 -3.37 9.77 12.52
CA GLY A 57 -4.37 10.66 13.10
C GLY A 57 -5.81 10.18 12.93
N HIS A 58 -6.73 11.11 12.67
CA HIS A 58 -8.18 10.87 12.79
C HIS A 58 -8.76 9.84 11.79
N ASP A 59 -8.10 9.60 10.64
CA ASP A 59 -8.61 8.68 9.61
C ASP A 59 -7.51 8.19 8.62
N PRO A 60 -6.71 7.17 9.00
CA PRO A 60 -5.67 6.60 8.14
C PRO A 60 -6.25 6.02 6.84
N GLY A 61 -7.41 5.35 6.91
CA GLY A 61 -8.10 4.76 5.76
C GLY A 61 -8.46 5.78 4.69
N ASN A 62 -9.11 6.89 5.06
CA ASN A 62 -9.44 7.93 4.09
C ASN A 62 -8.19 8.61 3.50
N MET A 63 -7.12 8.74 4.27
CA MET A 63 -5.85 9.23 3.75
C MET A 63 -5.23 8.28 2.71
N PHE A 64 -5.28 6.98 2.97
CA PHE A 64 -4.87 5.95 2.01
C PHE A 64 -5.71 6.02 0.74
N TRP A 65 -7.04 6.06 0.86
CA TRP A 65 -7.96 6.20 -0.28
C TRP A 65 -7.65 7.43 -1.14
N ILE A 66 -7.44 8.60 -0.53
CA ILE A 66 -7.03 9.82 -1.28
C ILE A 66 -5.67 9.65 -1.94
N GLY A 67 -4.76 8.90 -1.30
CA GLY A 67 -3.43 8.62 -1.81
C GLY A 67 -3.43 7.66 -3.01
N LEU A 68 -4.28 6.63 -2.98
CA LEU A 68 -4.50 5.69 -4.08
C LEU A 68 -4.91 6.44 -5.36
N GLY A 69 -5.92 7.32 -5.28
CA GLY A 69 -6.45 8.03 -6.45
C GLY A 69 -5.50 9.07 -7.03
N LYS A 70 -4.38 9.35 -6.35
CA LYS A 70 -3.29 10.20 -6.84
C LYS A 70 -2.08 9.40 -7.34
N SER A 71 -2.02 8.11 -7.05
CA SER A 71 -0.80 7.29 -7.18
C SER A 71 -0.28 7.24 -8.61
N GLU A 72 -1.14 7.03 -9.61
CA GLU A 72 -0.76 6.96 -11.04
C GLU A 72 -0.15 8.27 -11.56
N ARG A 73 -0.51 9.42 -10.96
CA ARG A 73 -0.04 10.74 -11.39
C ARG A 73 1.25 11.15 -10.69
N ARG A 74 1.76 10.37 -9.74
CA ARG A 74 2.97 10.71 -8.99
C ARG A 74 4.22 10.34 -9.79
N GLN A 75 5.01 11.35 -10.11
CA GLN A 75 6.31 11.14 -10.73
C GLN A 75 7.28 10.39 -9.79
N GLY A 76 8.04 9.46 -10.37
CA GLY A 76 9.09 8.71 -9.67
C GLY A 76 8.58 7.80 -8.55
N ALA A 77 7.32 7.34 -8.61
CA ALA A 77 6.87 6.21 -7.79
C ALA A 77 7.23 4.92 -8.50
N ILE A 78 7.78 3.93 -7.79
CA ILE A 78 8.17 2.60 -8.32
C ILE A 78 6.98 1.63 -8.41
N ALA A 79 5.90 1.93 -7.70
CA ALA A 79 4.63 1.24 -7.77
C ALA A 79 3.46 2.23 -7.63
N ALA A 80 2.32 1.87 -8.23
CA ALA A 80 1.09 2.66 -8.21
C ALA A 80 -0.13 1.73 -8.17
N TRP A 81 -1.32 2.33 -8.17
CA TRP A 81 -2.60 1.62 -8.15
C TRP A 81 -3.48 2.07 -9.31
N ASP A 82 -4.01 1.12 -10.08
CA ASP A 82 -5.13 1.34 -10.99
C ASP A 82 -6.43 1.16 -10.20
N GLU A 83 -7.33 2.13 -10.27
CA GLU A 83 -8.64 2.12 -9.60
C GLU A 83 -9.82 1.92 -10.57
N SER A 84 -9.59 1.38 -11.76
CA SER A 84 -10.62 1.23 -12.81
C SER A 84 -11.82 0.37 -12.36
N GLN A 85 -11.78 -0.95 -12.57
CA GLN A 85 -12.83 -1.88 -12.13
C GLN A 85 -12.46 -2.55 -10.81
N TRP A 86 -11.17 -2.84 -10.65
CA TRP A 86 -10.55 -3.36 -9.44
C TRP A 86 -9.48 -2.38 -8.98
N CYS A 87 -9.12 -2.45 -7.70
CA CYS A 87 -7.97 -1.73 -7.17
C CYS A 87 -6.74 -2.62 -7.33
N ALA A 88 -5.98 -2.40 -8.40
CA ALA A 88 -4.87 -3.25 -8.82
C ALA A 88 -3.53 -2.54 -8.59
N PRO A 89 -2.66 -3.05 -7.71
CA PRO A 89 -1.30 -2.53 -7.61
C PRO A 89 -0.50 -2.97 -8.84
N TYR A 90 0.44 -2.13 -9.28
CA TYR A 90 1.36 -2.45 -10.36
C TYR A 90 2.71 -1.75 -10.18
N LEU A 91 3.76 -2.36 -10.75
CA LEU A 91 5.08 -1.74 -10.85
C LEU A 91 5.11 -0.76 -12.03
N THR A 92 5.71 0.40 -11.83
CA THR A 92 5.84 1.43 -12.88
C THR A 92 7.11 1.27 -13.71
N GLN A 93 7.98 0.35 -13.30
CA GLN A 93 9.28 0.04 -13.91
C GLN A 93 9.39 -1.47 -14.12
N ASP A 94 10.30 -1.87 -15.02
CA ASP A 94 10.60 -3.28 -15.32
C ASP A 94 11.49 -3.88 -14.23
N TRP A 95 10.95 -3.96 -13.01
CA TRP A 95 11.58 -4.55 -11.83
C TRP A 95 10.79 -5.78 -11.39
N THR A 96 11.45 -6.67 -10.66
CA THR A 96 10.76 -7.65 -9.83
C THR A 96 10.16 -6.99 -8.58
N VAL A 97 9.21 -7.67 -7.94
CA VAL A 97 8.60 -7.16 -6.70
C VAL A 97 9.66 -7.09 -5.59
N GLU A 98 10.56 -8.06 -5.55
CA GLU A 98 11.67 -8.14 -4.60
C GLU A 98 12.63 -6.95 -4.76
N GLU A 99 13.10 -6.65 -5.97
CA GLU A 99 13.96 -5.49 -6.24
C GLU A 99 13.28 -4.17 -5.86
N ALA A 100 11.97 -4.05 -6.15
CA ALA A 100 11.21 -2.87 -5.81
C ALA A 100 11.03 -2.70 -4.30
N LEU A 101 10.80 -3.77 -3.55
CA LEU A 101 10.73 -3.75 -2.09
C LEU A 101 12.09 -3.37 -1.48
N GLU A 102 13.18 -4.00 -1.92
CA GLU A 102 14.53 -3.68 -1.46
C GLU A 102 14.86 -2.20 -1.70
N HIS A 103 14.51 -1.67 -2.88
CA HIS A 103 14.71 -0.25 -3.19
C HIS A 103 13.82 0.69 -2.37
N HIS A 104 12.60 0.27 -2.03
CA HIS A 104 11.67 1.08 -1.24
C HIS A 104 12.03 1.15 0.24
N SER A 105 12.74 0.15 0.72
CA SER A 105 13.06 -0.04 2.13
C SER A 105 14.14 0.94 2.60
N ASP A 106 14.15 1.20 3.90
CA ASP A 106 15.17 1.99 4.57
C ASP A 106 15.52 1.40 5.95
N ASP A 107 16.30 2.12 6.75
CA ASP A 107 16.71 1.70 8.08
C ASP A 107 15.54 1.59 9.09
N GLU A 108 14.39 2.20 8.79
CA GLU A 108 13.21 2.22 9.67
C GLU A 108 12.18 1.17 9.27
N VAL A 109 12.02 0.91 7.96
CA VAL A 109 11.03 -0.02 7.42
C VAL A 109 11.66 -0.92 6.35
N SER A 110 11.78 -2.21 6.67
CA SER A 110 12.40 -3.21 5.80
C SER A 110 11.44 -3.75 4.73
N ALA A 111 11.97 -4.53 3.79
CA ALA A 111 11.19 -5.18 2.75
C ALA A 111 10.16 -6.16 3.35
N GLU A 112 10.55 -6.87 4.42
CA GLU A 112 9.68 -7.77 5.16
C GLU A 112 8.55 -7.01 5.85
N ASP A 113 8.82 -5.82 6.40
CA ASP A 113 7.80 -4.99 7.04
C ASP A 113 6.76 -4.49 6.03
N TRP A 114 7.20 -4.10 4.82
CA TRP A 114 6.28 -3.73 3.75
C TRP A 114 5.45 -4.91 3.25
N ALA A 115 6.06 -6.09 3.09
CA ALA A 115 5.35 -7.32 2.76
C ALA A 115 4.30 -7.69 3.83
N GLU A 116 4.64 -7.53 5.11
CA GLU A 116 3.75 -7.76 6.24
C GLU A 116 2.55 -6.79 6.24
N LEU A 117 2.77 -5.51 5.95
CA LEU A 117 1.68 -4.56 5.78
C LEU A 117 0.69 -5.00 4.68
N GLY A 118 1.22 -5.47 3.56
CA GLY A 118 0.44 -6.03 2.46
C GLY A 118 -0.35 -7.27 2.87
N ARG A 119 0.26 -8.21 3.60
CA ARG A 119 -0.40 -9.40 4.14
C ARG A 119 -1.58 -9.02 5.04
N LEU A 120 -1.34 -8.15 6.02
CA LEU A 120 -2.37 -7.68 6.98
C LEU A 120 -3.54 -6.95 6.29
N PHE A 121 -3.27 -6.29 5.16
CA PHE A 121 -4.28 -5.65 4.32
C PHE A 121 -5.10 -6.68 3.56
N VAL A 122 -4.45 -7.62 2.86
CA VAL A 122 -5.10 -8.67 2.06
C VAL A 122 -5.96 -9.59 2.92
N GLU A 123 -5.51 -9.93 4.14
CA GLU A 123 -6.24 -10.81 5.07
C GLU A 123 -7.61 -10.29 5.50
N HIS A 124 -7.87 -8.99 5.35
CA HIS A 124 -9.16 -8.41 5.69
C HIS A 124 -10.24 -8.69 4.64
N PHE A 125 -9.85 -8.94 3.38
CA PHE A 125 -10.78 -9.13 2.27
C PHE A 125 -11.32 -10.55 2.21
N LYS A 126 -12.55 -10.68 1.73
CA LYS A 126 -13.11 -12.00 1.41
C LYS A 126 -12.45 -12.59 0.16
N PRO A 127 -12.47 -13.93 -0.03
CA PRO A 127 -11.91 -14.55 -1.23
C PRO A 127 -12.43 -13.94 -2.54
N GLU A 128 -13.72 -13.61 -2.63
CA GLU A 128 -14.34 -12.98 -3.80
C GLU A 128 -13.94 -11.51 -4.01
N GLU A 129 -13.29 -10.88 -3.03
CA GLU A 129 -12.80 -9.50 -3.07
C GLU A 129 -11.31 -9.41 -3.41
N VAL A 130 -10.66 -10.54 -3.74
CA VAL A 130 -9.23 -10.63 -4.08
C VAL A 130 -9.01 -11.44 -5.36
N ARG A 131 -8.16 -10.94 -6.25
CA ARG A 131 -7.66 -11.65 -7.44
C ARG A 131 -6.19 -12.00 -7.24
N ARG A 132 -5.80 -13.23 -7.54
CA ARG A 132 -4.43 -13.73 -7.39
C ARG A 132 -3.90 -14.23 -8.72
N VAL A 133 -2.58 -14.18 -8.87
CA VAL A 133 -1.87 -14.74 -10.03
C VAL A 133 -2.18 -16.23 -10.09
N SER A 134 -2.56 -16.69 -11.28
CA SER A 134 -2.90 -18.09 -11.56
C SER A 134 -1.67 -18.98 -11.73
#